data_AF-A0A8J3IE53-F1
#
_entry.id   AF-A0A8J3IE53-F1
#
_cell.length_a   1.000
_cell.length_b   1.000
_cell.length_c   1.000
_cell.angle_alpha   90.00
_cell.angle_beta   90.00
_cell.angle_gamma   90.00
#
_symmetry.space_group_name_H-M   'P 1'
#
loop_
_entity.id
_entity.type
_entity.pdbx_description
1 polymer ?
#
loop_
_entity_poly.entity_id
_entity_poly.type
_entity_poly.pdbx_seq_one_letter_code
_entity_poly.pdbx_strand_id
1 'polypeptide(L)'
;MSEKSVCLVIMPFGSNSNHTKEYWDDLFTRFIKPAIERATDGHTRLGYEAIRADSKNGDISDDVLQNLLNADVVVAVLTDTSLNVMYELGIRHSVRGRTIMIIEKGQESTIPFYLRNYRTIPYSTADMHDFQVAIEQQLYTIHHLASYSDNPVSSYLHKTGQSIEFFTQQKWEQFQARLQAKGFTAFYTREDNDKRNARKTEALQKANKHISLIASSGYAYLEKFGNLFRRNVQDRLRANVPVHIILEHPFSDSRVQLTLGALLSDKSHLSPIQKAVLEKFQQEDFTGFDPVEFIGQSDHFTGKFQRSLAGFEELQRQFGNLIDLRIARFPIPATILLTEGTGFCEPYMRAEARTDNRMTTFEIEFPGDHDFHLTCMNYFGFLWKTSLSYTEYKATLEFRKEKFRQTYVQTQTNPDGSAT
;
A
#
# COMPACT_ATOMS: atom_id res chain seq x y z
N MET A 1 14.50 -17.99 -20.63
CA MET A 1 14.59 -19.05 -19.61
C MET A 1 13.44 -18.81 -18.65
N SER A 2 12.56 -19.78 -18.43
CA SER A 2 11.52 -19.62 -17.39
C SER A 2 12.19 -19.56 -16.03
N GLU A 3 11.80 -18.62 -15.16
CA GLU A 3 12.19 -18.64 -13.75
C GLU A 3 11.83 -20.00 -13.14
N LYS A 4 12.76 -20.59 -12.37
CA LYS A 4 12.47 -21.81 -11.62
C LYS A 4 11.58 -21.48 -10.43
N SER A 5 10.59 -22.33 -10.15
CA SER A 5 9.77 -22.18 -8.95
C SER A 5 10.57 -22.55 -7.71
N VAL A 6 10.45 -21.79 -6.63
CA VAL A 6 11.23 -22.00 -5.41
C VAL A 6 10.47 -22.88 -4.43
N CYS A 7 11.12 -23.96 -3.97
CA CYS A 7 10.64 -24.78 -2.86
C CYS A 7 11.59 -24.60 -1.65
N LEU A 8 11.11 -23.89 -0.63
CA LEU A 8 11.88 -23.62 0.57
C LEU A 8 11.74 -24.79 1.56
N VAL A 9 12.85 -25.25 2.12
CA VAL A 9 12.88 -26.29 3.15
C VAL A 9 13.22 -25.65 4.49
N ILE A 10 12.25 -25.64 5.41
CA ILE A 10 12.45 -25.23 6.80
C ILE A 10 12.66 -26.47 7.67
N MET A 11 13.76 -26.47 8.43
CA MET A 11 14.20 -27.64 9.17
C MET A 11 15.06 -27.25 10.38
N PRO A 12 15.27 -28.15 11.35
CA PRO A 12 16.11 -27.84 12.51
C PRO A 12 17.52 -27.41 12.10
N PHE A 13 18.06 -26.44 12.83
CA PHE A 13 19.42 -25.94 12.63
C PHE A 13 20.36 -26.52 13.68
N GLY A 14 21.53 -26.99 13.24
CA GLY A 14 22.53 -27.58 14.14
C GLY A 14 22.08 -28.90 14.75
N SER A 15 22.69 -29.29 15.86
CA SER A 15 22.28 -30.48 16.61
C SER A 15 21.13 -30.16 17.56
N ASN A 16 20.19 -31.08 17.68
CA ASN A 16 19.04 -31.02 18.58
C ASN A 16 19.00 -32.28 19.46
N SER A 17 17.90 -32.46 20.20
CA SER A 17 17.78 -33.47 21.25
C SER A 17 18.12 -34.88 20.79
N ASN A 18 17.74 -35.24 19.55
CA ASN A 18 17.85 -36.61 19.06
C ASN A 18 18.75 -36.76 17.82
N HIS A 19 19.04 -35.66 17.10
CA HIS A 19 19.77 -35.71 15.83
C HIS A 19 20.94 -34.72 15.78
N THR A 20 21.96 -35.08 15.01
CA THR A 20 23.14 -34.22 14.79
C THR A 20 22.96 -33.32 13.58
N LYS A 21 23.81 -32.30 13.45
CA LYS A 21 23.87 -31.48 12.24
C LYS A 21 24.07 -32.32 10.97
N GLU A 22 24.91 -33.34 11.01
CA GLU A 22 25.19 -34.22 9.87
C GLU A 22 23.95 -34.99 9.43
N TYR A 23 23.11 -35.42 10.38
CA TYR A 23 21.82 -36.05 10.06
C TYR A 23 20.94 -35.10 9.24
N TRP A 24 20.83 -33.84 9.65
CA TRP A 24 20.05 -32.83 8.94
C TRP A 24 20.63 -32.52 7.55
N ASP A 25 21.95 -32.36 7.46
CA ASP A 25 22.65 -32.15 6.19
C ASP A 25 22.41 -33.31 5.21
N ASP A 26 22.48 -34.55 5.70
CA ASP A 26 22.19 -35.76 4.91
C ASP A 26 20.73 -35.86 4.51
N LEU A 27 19.79 -35.62 5.44
CA LEU A 27 18.35 -35.65 5.18
C LEU A 27 17.98 -34.69 4.04
N PHE A 28 18.50 -33.46 4.09
CA PHE A 28 18.27 -32.47 3.06
C PHE A 28 18.94 -32.87 1.73
N THR A 29 20.25 -33.08 1.74
CA THR A 29 21.05 -33.19 0.51
C THR A 29 20.78 -34.48 -0.25
N ARG A 30 20.57 -35.60 0.47
CA ARG A 30 20.45 -36.93 -0.15
C ARG A 30 19.01 -37.30 -0.47
N PHE A 31 18.03 -36.75 0.26
CA PHE A 31 16.65 -37.20 0.18
C PHE A 31 15.67 -36.09 -0.22
N ILE A 32 15.56 -35.02 0.56
CA ILE A 32 14.56 -33.97 0.32
C ILE A 32 14.84 -33.21 -0.99
N LYS A 33 16.06 -32.69 -1.14
CA LYS A 33 16.44 -31.91 -2.32
C LYS A 33 16.26 -32.70 -3.64
N PRO A 34 16.76 -33.95 -3.76
CA PRO A 34 16.54 -34.74 -4.96
C PRO A 34 15.07 -35.06 -5.24
N ALA A 35 14.22 -35.22 -4.22
CA ALA A 35 12.79 -35.44 -4.43
C ALA A 35 12.11 -34.20 -5.03
N ILE A 36 12.42 -33.02 -4.49
CA ILE A 36 11.87 -31.75 -4.98
C ILE A 36 12.32 -31.48 -6.42
N GLU A 37 13.63 -31.50 -6.69
CA GLU A 37 14.18 -31.11 -7.98
C GLU A 37 13.90 -32.11 -9.09
N ARG A 38 13.57 -33.36 -8.73
CA ARG A 38 13.20 -34.42 -9.68
C ARG A 38 11.69 -34.61 -9.83
N ALA A 39 10.84 -33.93 -9.07
CA ALA A 39 9.40 -34.08 -9.22
C ALA A 39 8.96 -33.84 -10.69
N THR A 40 8.05 -34.70 -11.19
CA THR A 40 7.55 -34.65 -12.57
C THR A 40 6.02 -34.64 -12.60
N ASP A 41 5.45 -34.18 -13.71
CA ASP A 41 4.03 -34.36 -14.05
C ASP A 41 3.73 -35.69 -14.77
N GLY A 42 4.69 -36.63 -14.78
CA GLY A 42 4.65 -37.87 -15.55
C GLY A 42 5.28 -37.74 -16.95
N HIS A 43 5.56 -36.52 -17.43
CA HIS A 43 6.17 -36.28 -18.74
C HIS A 43 7.40 -35.36 -18.66
N THR A 44 7.34 -34.31 -17.84
CA THR A 44 8.35 -33.27 -17.71
C THR A 44 8.64 -32.94 -16.25
N ARG A 45 9.81 -32.36 -15.98
CA ARG A 45 10.16 -31.86 -14.63
C ARG A 45 9.26 -30.68 -14.28
N LEU A 46 8.76 -30.64 -13.05
CA LEU A 46 7.98 -29.51 -12.54
C LEU A 46 8.80 -28.22 -12.40
N GLY A 47 10.14 -28.32 -12.39
CA GLY A 47 11.03 -27.16 -12.43
C GLY A 47 11.25 -26.46 -11.08
N TYR A 48 11.04 -27.16 -9.97
CA TYR A 48 11.32 -26.63 -8.63
C TYR A 48 12.82 -26.62 -8.31
N GLU A 49 13.27 -25.59 -7.61
CA GLU A 49 14.58 -25.50 -6.98
C GLU A 49 14.44 -25.61 -5.45
N ALA A 50 15.19 -26.53 -4.83
CA ALA A 50 15.15 -26.73 -3.40
C ALA A 50 16.17 -25.83 -2.68
N ILE A 51 15.67 -24.92 -1.85
CA ILE A 51 16.50 -24.01 -1.05
C ILE A 51 16.28 -24.35 0.42
N ARG A 52 17.35 -24.58 1.19
CA ARG A 52 17.24 -24.73 2.64
C ARG A 52 17.24 -23.34 3.29
N ALA A 53 16.34 -23.12 4.25
CA ALA A 53 16.40 -21.93 5.09
C ALA A 53 17.59 -22.03 6.05
N ASP A 54 18.57 -21.14 5.90
CA ASP A 54 19.72 -21.06 6.80
C ASP A 54 19.49 -19.89 7.79
N SER A 55 18.98 -20.16 8.98
CA SER A 55 18.90 -19.17 10.07
C SER A 55 20.23 -19.12 10.83
N LYS A 56 21.00 -18.04 10.66
CA LYS A 56 22.22 -17.83 11.45
C LYS A 56 21.82 -17.38 12.86
N ASN A 57 22.24 -18.14 13.88
CA ASN A 57 22.11 -17.81 15.31
C ASN A 57 20.68 -17.74 15.88
N GLY A 58 19.70 -18.40 15.25
CA GLY A 58 18.33 -18.48 15.78
C GLY A 58 17.52 -17.19 15.66
N ASP A 59 18.05 -16.17 14.97
CA ASP A 59 17.30 -14.99 14.60
C ASP A 59 16.64 -15.19 13.23
N ILE A 60 15.39 -14.75 13.10
CA ILE A 60 14.69 -14.80 11.82
C ILE A 60 15.11 -13.58 11.00
N SER A 61 16.21 -13.71 10.26
CA SER A 61 16.67 -12.64 9.38
C SER A 61 15.60 -12.26 8.35
N ASP A 62 15.61 -11.00 7.90
CA ASP A 62 14.72 -10.51 6.84
C ASP A 62 14.74 -11.42 5.60
N ASP A 63 15.88 -12.05 5.30
CA ASP A 63 16.03 -13.01 4.19
C ASP A 63 15.16 -14.27 4.38
N VAL A 64 15.09 -14.82 5.60
CA VAL A 64 14.25 -16.00 5.90
C VAL A 64 12.78 -15.64 5.78
N LEU A 65 12.38 -14.46 6.29
CA LEU A 65 11.02 -13.94 6.10
C LEU A 65 10.69 -13.76 4.62
N GLN A 66 11.55 -13.09 3.85
CA GLN A 66 11.35 -12.91 2.41
C GLN A 66 11.23 -14.25 1.68
N ASN A 67 12.04 -15.24 2.02
CA ASN A 67 11.97 -16.57 1.44
C ASN A 67 10.64 -17.26 1.79
N LEU A 68 10.17 -17.18 3.04
CA LEU A 68 8.87 -17.73 3.45
C LEU A 68 7.69 -17.09 2.72
N LEU A 69 7.76 -15.77 2.50
CA LEU A 69 6.72 -15.00 1.79
C LEU A 69 6.70 -15.32 0.29
N ASN A 70 7.87 -15.44 -0.33
CA ASN A 70 8.00 -15.52 -1.79
C ASN A 70 8.06 -16.95 -2.35
N ALA A 71 8.44 -17.96 -1.55
CA ALA A 71 8.52 -19.34 -2.02
C ALA A 71 7.17 -19.87 -2.55
N ASP A 72 7.23 -20.64 -3.63
CA ASP A 72 6.05 -21.26 -4.25
C ASP A 72 5.48 -22.38 -3.38
N VAL A 73 6.37 -23.15 -2.75
CA VAL A 73 6.06 -24.26 -1.84
C VAL A 73 7.02 -24.23 -0.65
N VAL A 74 6.54 -24.61 0.54
CA VAL A 74 7.39 -24.82 1.72
C VAL A 74 7.32 -26.27 2.19
N VAL A 75 8.46 -26.93 2.37
CA VAL A 75 8.59 -28.23 3.03
C VAL A 75 9.04 -27.99 4.48
N ALA A 76 8.30 -28.51 5.45
CA ALA A 76 8.57 -28.30 6.87
C ALA A 76 8.90 -29.61 7.60
N VAL A 77 10.10 -29.69 8.17
CA VAL A 77 10.58 -30.85 8.94
C VAL A 77 10.18 -30.71 10.40
N LEU A 78 9.12 -31.41 10.81
CA LEU A 78 8.54 -31.33 12.16
C LEU A 78 9.25 -32.23 13.19
N THR A 79 10.20 -33.04 12.75
CA THR A 79 10.98 -33.95 13.59
C THR A 79 11.64 -33.19 14.76
N ASP A 80 11.65 -33.82 15.94
CA ASP A 80 12.15 -33.29 17.21
C ASP A 80 11.40 -32.05 17.75
N THR A 81 10.25 -31.67 17.17
CA THR A 81 9.43 -30.54 17.63
C THR A 81 10.23 -29.23 17.68
N SER A 82 11.04 -28.97 16.65
CA SER A 82 11.86 -27.76 16.59
C SER A 82 11.00 -26.49 16.61
N LEU A 83 11.09 -25.71 17.69
CA LEU A 83 10.29 -24.49 17.88
C LEU A 83 10.47 -23.48 16.74
N ASN A 84 11.68 -23.40 16.17
CA ASN A 84 11.97 -22.51 15.05
C ASN A 84 11.16 -22.91 13.80
N VAL A 85 11.16 -24.20 13.46
CA VAL A 85 10.39 -24.72 12.32
C VAL A 85 8.89 -24.49 12.55
N MET A 86 8.42 -24.68 13.78
CA MET A 86 7.01 -24.43 14.13
C MET A 86 6.62 -22.96 13.96
N TYR A 87 7.53 -22.05 14.33
CA TYR A 87 7.33 -20.62 14.19
C TYR A 87 7.31 -20.19 12.71
N GLU A 88 8.29 -20.63 11.91
CA GLU A 88 8.37 -20.37 10.47
C GLU A 88 7.16 -20.93 9.71
N LEU A 89 6.70 -22.14 10.08
CA LEU A 89 5.49 -22.75 9.53
C LEU A 89 4.24 -21.94 9.86
N GLY A 90 4.15 -21.42 11.08
CA GLY A 90 3.07 -20.51 11.49
C GLY A 90 3.01 -19.25 10.63
N ILE A 91 4.15 -18.58 10.43
CA ILE A 91 4.26 -17.41 9.54
C ILE A 91 3.82 -17.78 8.13
N ARG A 92 4.33 -18.89 7.57
CA ARG A 92 3.93 -19.34 6.23
C ARG A 92 2.42 -19.53 6.15
N HIS A 93 1.82 -20.27 7.06
CA HIS A 93 0.38 -20.52 7.08
C HIS A 93 -0.46 -19.24 7.16
N SER A 94 0.02 -18.22 7.89
CA SER A 94 -0.63 -16.91 7.96
C SER A 94 -0.59 -16.11 6.65
N VAL A 95 0.38 -16.38 5.78
CA VAL A 95 0.62 -15.60 4.56
C VAL A 95 0.11 -16.33 3.32
N ARG A 96 0.45 -17.62 3.18
CA ARG A 96 0.15 -18.42 1.98
C ARG A 96 0.13 -19.90 2.32
N GLY A 97 -0.80 -20.65 1.74
CA GLY A 97 -0.77 -22.13 1.79
C GLY A 97 0.39 -22.71 0.96
N ARG A 98 0.21 -23.94 0.49
CA ARG A 98 1.20 -24.74 -0.25
C ARG A 98 2.37 -25.19 0.63
N THR A 99 2.04 -25.90 1.70
CA THR A 99 2.99 -26.51 2.62
C THR A 99 2.98 -28.03 2.56
N ILE A 100 4.14 -28.64 2.75
CA ILE A 100 4.34 -30.08 2.87
C ILE A 100 4.98 -30.33 4.23
N MET A 101 4.24 -30.91 5.16
CA MET A 101 4.77 -31.27 6.47
C MET A 101 5.37 -32.68 6.39
N ILE A 102 6.58 -32.85 6.91
CA ILE A 102 7.26 -34.14 6.99
C ILE A 102 7.73 -34.40 8.42
N ILE A 103 7.72 -35.66 8.85
CA ILE A 103 8.09 -36.05 10.22
C ILE A 103 8.74 -37.42 10.25
N GLU A 104 9.66 -37.65 11.18
CA GLU A 104 10.24 -38.97 11.39
C GLU A 104 9.18 -39.93 11.97
N LYS A 105 9.14 -41.15 11.41
CA LYS A 105 8.23 -42.21 11.83
C LYS A 105 8.44 -42.54 13.31
N GLY A 106 7.35 -42.61 14.08
CA GLY A 106 7.35 -42.78 15.53
C GLY A 106 7.22 -41.48 16.31
N GLN A 107 7.38 -40.32 15.66
CA GLN A 107 7.21 -39.01 16.29
C GLN A 107 5.85 -38.35 15.98
N GLU A 108 4.93 -38.99 15.26
CA GLU A 108 3.66 -38.40 14.81
C GLU A 108 2.78 -37.90 15.97
N SER A 109 2.93 -38.47 17.17
CA SER A 109 2.22 -38.06 18.37
C SER A 109 2.62 -36.65 18.87
N THR A 110 3.80 -36.16 18.50
CA THR A 110 4.31 -34.83 18.88
C THR A 110 3.71 -33.70 18.06
N ILE A 111 3.09 -34.00 16.91
CA ILE A 111 2.42 -33.00 16.06
C ILE A 111 1.34 -32.27 16.88
N PRO A 112 1.35 -30.92 16.93
CA PRO A 112 0.35 -30.18 17.68
C PRO A 112 -1.06 -30.43 17.20
N PHE A 113 -1.99 -30.36 18.14
CA PHE A 113 -3.41 -30.64 17.91
C PHE A 113 -3.98 -29.96 16.65
N TYR A 114 -3.67 -28.68 16.44
CA TYR A 114 -4.16 -27.90 15.29
C TYR A 114 -3.64 -28.36 13.93
N LEU A 115 -2.52 -29.08 13.88
CA LEU A 115 -1.91 -29.56 12.64
C LEU A 115 -2.25 -31.04 12.33
N ARG A 116 -2.76 -31.81 13.30
CA ARG A 116 -3.02 -33.25 13.15
C ARG A 116 -4.02 -33.62 12.06
N ASN A 117 -4.94 -32.71 11.74
CA ASN A 117 -5.94 -32.93 10.67
C ASN A 117 -5.39 -32.65 9.27
N TYR A 118 -4.15 -32.19 9.16
CA TYR A 118 -3.49 -31.88 7.90
C TYR A 118 -2.44 -32.94 7.58
N ARG A 119 -2.27 -33.21 6.28
CA ARG A 119 -1.40 -34.27 5.80
C ARG A 119 0.05 -34.02 6.23
N THR A 120 0.61 -34.98 6.96
CA THR A 120 2.04 -35.04 7.28
C THR A 120 2.61 -36.33 6.70
N ILE A 121 3.74 -36.24 5.99
CA ILE A 121 4.40 -37.39 5.37
C ILE A 121 5.42 -37.96 6.37
N PRO A 122 5.23 -39.20 6.87
CA PRO A 122 6.22 -39.85 7.71
C PRO A 122 7.42 -40.30 6.87
N TYR A 123 8.62 -40.23 7.43
CA TYR A 123 9.84 -40.75 6.81
C TYR A 123 10.62 -41.65 7.76
N SER A 124 11.39 -42.58 7.21
CA SER A 124 12.29 -43.46 7.97
C SER A 124 13.58 -43.65 7.19
N THR A 125 14.71 -43.68 7.88
CA THR A 125 16.02 -43.95 7.27
C THR A 125 16.12 -45.35 6.63
N ALA A 126 15.23 -46.28 7.01
CA ALA A 126 15.13 -47.59 6.40
C ALA A 126 14.36 -47.59 5.07
N ASP A 127 13.50 -46.60 4.84
CA ASP A 127 12.61 -46.52 3.68
C ASP A 127 12.49 -45.08 3.18
N MET A 128 13.51 -44.67 2.43
CA MET A 128 13.61 -43.32 1.87
C MET A 128 13.03 -43.22 0.46
N HIS A 129 12.83 -44.35 -0.25
CA HIS A 129 12.28 -44.31 -1.60
C HIS A 129 10.81 -43.88 -1.59
N ASP A 130 10.00 -44.54 -0.77
CA ASP A 130 8.57 -44.22 -0.66
C ASP A 130 8.35 -42.81 -0.12
N PHE A 131 9.24 -42.35 0.77
CA PHE A 131 9.27 -40.96 1.26
C PHE A 131 9.49 -39.95 0.13
N GLN A 132 10.49 -40.17 -0.74
CA GLN A 132 10.75 -39.28 -1.86
C GLN A 132 9.57 -39.27 -2.85
N VAL A 133 9.00 -40.43 -3.15
CA VAL A 133 7.81 -40.55 -4.00
C VAL A 133 6.62 -39.79 -3.41
N ALA A 134 6.42 -39.85 -2.08
CA ALA A 134 5.35 -39.11 -1.42
C ALA A 134 5.53 -37.58 -1.52
N ILE A 135 6.76 -37.06 -1.44
CA ILE A 135 7.06 -35.64 -1.68
C ILE A 135 6.73 -35.27 -3.13
N GLU A 136 7.17 -36.08 -4.10
CA GLU A 136 6.91 -35.84 -5.53
C GLU A 136 5.41 -35.78 -5.84
N GLN A 137 4.62 -36.72 -5.30
CA GLN A 137 3.16 -36.75 -5.46
C GLN A 137 2.47 -35.52 -4.84
N GLN A 138 2.94 -35.10 -3.67
CA GLN A 138 2.38 -33.93 -3.00
C GLN A 138 2.73 -32.63 -3.74
N LEU A 139 3.95 -32.50 -4.27
CA LEU A 139 4.35 -31.39 -5.13
C LEU A 139 3.52 -31.36 -6.41
N TYR A 140 3.30 -32.49 -7.06
CA TYR A 140 2.43 -32.58 -8.23
C TYR A 140 1.02 -32.05 -7.92
N THR A 141 0.47 -32.48 -6.78
CA THR A 141 -0.87 -32.06 -6.33
C THR A 141 -0.93 -30.54 -6.10
N ILE A 142 0.04 -29.99 -5.37
CA ILE A 142 0.13 -28.55 -5.07
C ILE A 142 0.34 -27.72 -6.34
N HIS A 143 1.12 -28.23 -7.30
CA HIS A 143 1.41 -27.54 -8.55
C HIS A 143 0.16 -27.34 -9.40
N HIS A 144 -0.71 -28.35 -9.45
CA HIS A 144 -1.89 -28.35 -10.33
C HIS A 144 -3.18 -27.86 -9.65
N LEU A 145 -3.29 -27.93 -8.33
CA LEU A 145 -4.47 -27.46 -7.62
C LEU A 145 -4.37 -25.95 -7.31
N ALA A 146 -5.25 -25.17 -7.95
CA ALA A 146 -5.34 -23.72 -7.74
C ALA A 146 -5.76 -23.36 -6.30
N SER A 147 -6.58 -24.20 -5.67
CA SER A 147 -7.07 -24.02 -4.29
C SER A 147 -6.78 -25.28 -3.48
N TYR A 148 -5.79 -25.19 -2.59
CA TYR A 148 -5.38 -26.26 -1.70
C TYR A 148 -5.39 -25.73 -0.26
N SER A 149 -6.26 -26.31 0.57
CA SER A 149 -6.35 -26.00 2.00
C SER A 149 -5.52 -26.99 2.78
N ASP A 150 -4.36 -26.55 3.26
CA ASP A 150 -3.35 -27.40 3.91
C ASP A 150 -3.03 -26.99 5.33
N ASN A 151 -3.71 -25.97 5.84
CA ASN A 151 -3.51 -25.49 7.18
C ASN A 151 -4.75 -24.78 7.77
N PRO A 152 -4.83 -24.61 9.10
CA PRO A 152 -5.96 -23.97 9.77
C PRO A 152 -6.34 -22.59 9.23
N VAL A 153 -5.35 -21.77 8.87
CA VAL A 153 -5.58 -20.41 8.38
C VAL A 153 -6.20 -20.46 6.98
N SER A 154 -5.59 -21.20 6.05
CA SER A 154 -6.14 -21.37 4.70
C SER A 154 -7.56 -21.97 4.72
N SER A 155 -7.82 -22.93 5.61
CA SER A 155 -9.14 -23.52 5.81
C SER A 155 -10.17 -22.48 6.27
N TYR A 156 -9.79 -21.62 7.22
CA TYR A 156 -10.66 -20.54 7.69
C TYR A 156 -10.94 -19.52 6.59
N LEU A 157 -9.89 -19.01 5.94
CA LEU A 157 -9.99 -18.00 4.88
C LEU A 157 -10.86 -18.51 3.71
N HIS A 158 -10.65 -19.75 3.28
CA HIS A 158 -11.47 -20.39 2.25
C HIS A 158 -12.94 -20.51 2.69
N LYS A 159 -13.20 -20.90 3.94
CA LYS A 159 -14.56 -21.02 4.49
C LYS A 159 -15.27 -19.67 4.59
N THR A 160 -14.56 -18.60 4.92
CA THR A 160 -15.15 -17.25 5.09
C THR A 160 -15.15 -16.40 3.81
N GLY A 161 -14.53 -16.88 2.74
CA GLY A 161 -14.32 -16.09 1.51
C GLY A 161 -13.36 -14.92 1.71
N GLN A 162 -12.59 -14.93 2.80
CA GLN A 162 -11.57 -13.91 3.08
C GLN A 162 -10.27 -14.25 2.35
N SER A 163 -9.49 -13.23 2.01
CA SER A 163 -8.16 -13.40 1.42
C SER A 163 -7.18 -12.44 2.07
N ILE A 164 -5.92 -12.85 2.10
CA ILE A 164 -4.81 -11.99 2.51
C ILE A 164 -4.01 -11.72 1.24
N GLU A 165 -4.07 -10.47 0.75
CA GLU A 165 -3.30 -10.06 -0.40
C GLU A 165 -1.97 -9.45 0.02
N PHE A 166 -0.88 -10.12 -0.36
CA PHE A 166 0.46 -9.54 -0.35
C PHE A 166 0.75 -8.94 -1.73
N PHE A 167 1.10 -7.66 -1.74
CA PHE A 167 1.71 -7.00 -2.90
C PHE A 167 3.19 -7.38 -2.92
N THR A 168 3.56 -8.36 -3.75
CA THR A 168 4.95 -8.79 -3.92
C THR A 168 5.67 -7.88 -4.91
N GLN A 169 7.01 -7.85 -4.85
CA GLN A 169 7.84 -7.15 -5.84
C GLN A 169 7.53 -7.62 -7.27
N GLN A 170 7.31 -8.92 -7.46
CA GLN A 170 6.96 -9.47 -8.78
C GLN A 170 5.58 -8.98 -9.27
N LYS A 171 4.56 -8.94 -8.39
CA LYS A 171 3.25 -8.37 -8.74
C LYS A 171 3.36 -6.88 -9.07
N TRP A 172 4.25 -6.17 -8.38
CA TRP A 172 4.55 -4.77 -8.65
C TRP A 172 5.12 -4.56 -10.04
N GLU A 173 6.15 -5.32 -10.40
CA GLU A 173 6.79 -5.27 -11.71
C GLU A 173 5.81 -5.63 -12.83
N GLN A 174 4.98 -6.66 -12.63
CA GLN A 174 3.91 -7.01 -13.57
C GLN A 174 2.89 -5.87 -13.74
N PHE A 175 2.51 -5.20 -12.65
CA PHE A 175 1.61 -4.06 -12.70
C PHE A 175 2.25 -2.88 -13.45
N GLN A 176 3.51 -2.55 -13.17
CA GLN A 176 4.26 -1.53 -13.88
C GLN A 176 4.38 -1.84 -15.38
N ALA A 177 4.69 -3.08 -15.75
CA ALA A 177 4.77 -3.52 -17.14
C ALA A 177 3.42 -3.36 -17.88
N ARG A 178 2.30 -3.68 -17.21
CA ARG A 178 0.95 -3.48 -17.78
C ARG A 178 0.63 -2.01 -18.01
N LEU A 179 1.07 -1.11 -17.13
CA LEU A 179 0.89 0.33 -17.32
C LEU A 179 1.78 0.88 -18.42
N GLN A 180 3.05 0.46 -18.49
CA GLN A 180 3.96 0.84 -19.57
C GLN A 180 3.43 0.40 -20.94
N ALA A 181 2.87 -0.82 -21.04
CA ALA A 181 2.21 -1.30 -22.25
C ALA A 181 1.00 -0.46 -22.66
N LYS A 182 0.40 0.30 -21.72
CA LYS A 182 -0.68 1.25 -21.98
C LYS A 182 -0.20 2.67 -22.30
N GLY A 183 1.11 2.94 -22.30
CA GLY A 183 1.69 4.24 -22.63
C GLY A 183 2.02 5.15 -21.44
N PHE A 184 1.88 4.66 -20.21
CA PHE A 184 2.37 5.38 -19.02
C PHE A 184 3.90 5.31 -18.93
N THR A 185 4.56 6.41 -18.56
CA THR A 185 6.03 6.51 -18.62
C THR A 185 6.71 6.08 -17.32
N ALA A 186 6.12 6.40 -16.17
CA ALA A 186 6.69 6.05 -14.89
C ALA A 186 5.63 5.93 -13.80
N PHE A 187 6.03 5.25 -12.73
CA PHE A 187 5.20 5.04 -11.56
C PHE A 187 6.08 5.18 -10.32
N TYR A 188 5.63 5.96 -9.36
CA TYR A 188 6.39 6.33 -8.17
C TYR A 188 5.68 5.88 -6.91
N THR A 189 6.41 5.23 -6.02
CA THR A 189 5.98 4.94 -4.65
C THR A 189 6.48 6.01 -3.69
N ARG A 190 6.23 5.83 -2.38
CA ARG A 190 6.84 6.67 -1.33
C ARG A 190 8.37 6.60 -1.32
N GLU A 191 8.96 5.52 -1.79
CA GLU A 191 10.41 5.34 -1.82
C GLU A 191 11.06 6.10 -2.97
N ASP A 192 10.31 6.42 -4.02
CA ASP A 192 10.80 7.10 -5.21
C ASP A 192 10.69 8.63 -5.16
N ASN A 193 10.53 9.21 -3.97
CA ASN A 193 10.26 10.65 -3.79
C ASN A 193 11.24 11.55 -4.55
N ASP A 194 12.56 11.27 -4.47
CA ASP A 194 13.58 12.09 -5.11
C ASP A 194 13.52 12.00 -6.64
N LYS A 195 13.39 10.79 -7.18
CA LYS A 195 13.26 10.56 -8.63
C LYS A 195 12.01 11.25 -9.18
N ARG A 196 10.88 11.07 -8.51
CA ARG A 196 9.61 11.72 -8.85
C ARG A 196 9.74 13.24 -8.84
N ASN A 197 10.35 13.80 -7.80
CA ASN A 197 10.51 15.23 -7.67
C ASN A 197 11.43 15.78 -8.77
N ALA A 198 12.53 15.10 -9.10
CA ALA A 198 13.40 15.48 -10.21
C ALA A 198 12.65 15.51 -11.55
N ARG A 199 11.79 14.52 -11.81
CA ARG A 199 10.97 14.44 -13.03
C ARG A 199 9.92 15.55 -13.13
N LYS A 200 9.25 15.88 -12.01
CA LYS A 200 8.37 17.06 -11.94
C LYS A 200 9.13 18.36 -12.19
N THR A 201 10.31 18.52 -11.59
CA THR A 201 11.18 19.69 -11.81
C THR A 201 11.53 19.83 -13.30
N GLU A 202 11.92 18.73 -13.95
CA GLU A 202 12.22 18.71 -15.39
C GLU A 202 11.00 19.11 -16.23
N ALA A 203 9.83 18.54 -15.96
CA ALA A 203 8.60 18.88 -16.66
C ALA A 203 8.25 20.37 -16.52
N LEU A 204 8.33 20.93 -15.30
CA LEU A 204 8.12 22.35 -15.06
C LEU A 204 9.17 23.24 -15.74
N GLN A 205 10.43 22.80 -15.81
CA GLN A 205 11.49 23.53 -16.53
C GLN A 205 11.32 23.51 -18.05
N LYS A 206 10.65 22.49 -18.60
CA LYS A 206 10.38 22.36 -20.03
C LYS A 206 9.06 23.01 -20.45
N ALA A 207 8.14 23.22 -19.50
CA ALA A 207 6.85 23.85 -19.74
C ALA A 207 7.01 25.20 -20.47
N ASN A 208 6.38 25.32 -21.63
CA ASN A 208 6.44 26.49 -22.50
C ASN A 208 5.07 27.04 -22.92
N LYS A 209 3.99 26.26 -22.77
CA LYS A 209 2.64 26.71 -23.11
C LYS A 209 1.81 27.04 -21.88
N HIS A 210 1.84 26.17 -20.87
CA HIS A 210 1.07 26.34 -19.65
C HIS A 210 1.56 25.40 -18.54
N ILE A 211 1.19 25.74 -17.30
CA ILE A 211 1.17 24.82 -16.18
C ILE A 211 -0.25 24.80 -15.61
N SER A 212 -0.84 23.62 -15.50
CA SER A 212 -2.15 23.42 -14.87
C SER A 212 -1.99 22.51 -13.66
N LEU A 213 -2.46 22.94 -12.50
CA LEU A 213 -2.33 22.20 -11.24
C LEU A 213 -3.69 22.02 -10.57
N ILE A 214 -4.04 20.78 -10.25
CA ILE A 214 -5.11 20.44 -9.30
C ILE A 214 -4.43 19.88 -8.05
N ALA A 215 -4.71 20.46 -6.88
CA ALA A 215 -4.07 19.98 -5.65
C ALA A 215 -4.96 20.22 -4.43
N SER A 216 -4.77 19.41 -3.39
CA SER A 216 -5.48 19.61 -2.12
C SER A 216 -5.08 20.92 -1.42
N SER A 217 -3.80 21.29 -1.46
CA SER A 217 -3.31 22.56 -0.91
C SER A 217 -2.39 23.34 -1.85
N GLY A 218 -1.70 22.68 -2.78
CA GLY A 218 -0.74 23.34 -3.68
C GLY A 218 0.58 23.76 -3.01
N TYR A 219 0.79 23.37 -1.75
CA TYR A 219 1.90 23.83 -0.91
C TYR A 219 3.28 23.76 -1.57
N ALA A 220 3.62 22.60 -2.15
CA ALA A 220 4.92 22.38 -2.78
C ALA A 220 5.21 23.31 -3.99
N TYR A 221 4.18 23.94 -4.55
CA TYR A 221 4.28 24.83 -5.71
C TYR A 221 4.13 26.30 -5.33
N LEU A 222 3.41 26.60 -4.24
CA LEU A 222 2.98 27.95 -3.91
C LEU A 222 3.68 28.56 -2.70
N GLU A 223 4.09 27.82 -1.68
CA GLU A 223 4.61 28.46 -0.47
C GLU A 223 6.05 29.00 -0.64
N LYS A 224 6.31 30.18 -0.07
CA LYS A 224 7.51 31.00 -0.21
C LYS A 224 8.82 30.35 0.25
N PHE A 225 8.82 29.67 1.39
CA PHE A 225 10.04 29.16 2.02
C PHE A 225 10.16 27.64 1.88
N GLY A 226 11.30 27.18 1.35
CA GLY A 226 11.69 25.76 1.39
C GLY A 226 10.90 24.82 0.46
N ASN A 227 10.13 25.33 -0.52
CA ASN A 227 9.30 24.48 -1.36
C ASN A 227 9.97 23.98 -2.64
N LEU A 228 9.66 22.72 -2.95
CA LEU A 228 10.26 21.91 -4.02
C LEU A 228 10.13 22.53 -5.42
N PHE A 229 8.97 23.11 -5.75
CA PHE A 229 8.65 23.49 -7.13
C PHE A 229 8.37 24.97 -7.34
N ARG A 230 8.29 25.79 -6.27
CA ARG A 230 7.95 27.22 -6.37
C ARG A 230 8.90 27.98 -7.30
N ARG A 231 10.20 27.71 -7.21
CA ARG A 231 11.19 28.37 -8.06
C ARG A 231 10.93 28.10 -9.55
N ASN A 232 10.60 26.86 -9.90
CA ASN A 232 10.25 26.49 -11.27
C ASN A 232 9.00 27.22 -11.75
N VAL A 233 7.96 27.31 -10.92
CA VAL A 233 6.76 28.10 -11.21
C VAL A 233 7.10 29.57 -11.48
N GLN A 234 7.92 30.19 -10.62
CA GLN A 234 8.37 31.58 -10.83
C GLN A 234 9.18 31.76 -12.11
N ASP A 235 10.09 30.84 -12.41
CA ASP A 235 10.90 30.89 -13.62
C ASP A 235 10.04 30.79 -14.88
N ARG A 236 8.97 29.98 -14.85
CA ARG A 236 7.99 29.90 -15.93
C ARG A 236 7.14 31.15 -16.06
N LEU A 237 6.68 31.72 -14.94
CA LEU A 237 5.96 33.00 -14.95
C LEU A 237 6.82 34.14 -15.52
N ARG A 238 8.12 34.20 -15.17
CA ARG A 238 9.09 35.16 -15.77
C ARG A 238 9.27 34.95 -17.28
N ALA A 239 9.14 33.71 -17.74
CA ALA A 239 9.16 33.36 -19.16
C ALA A 239 7.78 33.53 -19.84
N ASN A 240 6.84 34.21 -19.19
CA ASN A 240 5.50 34.50 -19.71
C ASN A 240 4.64 33.23 -19.97
N VAL A 241 4.92 32.14 -19.26
CA VAL A 241 4.11 30.90 -19.31
C VAL A 241 3.00 31.00 -18.26
N PRO A 242 1.72 30.91 -18.65
CA PRO A 242 0.60 31.00 -17.72
C PRO A 242 0.51 29.78 -16.79
N VAL A 243 0.11 30.04 -15.54
CA VAL A 243 -0.04 29.04 -14.48
C VAL A 243 -1.47 29.10 -13.93
N HIS A 244 -2.20 28.00 -14.06
CA HIS A 244 -3.59 27.90 -13.61
C HIS A 244 -3.70 26.84 -12.51
N ILE A 245 -4.27 27.23 -11.37
CA ILE A 245 -4.28 26.39 -10.17
C ILE A 245 -5.71 26.20 -9.66
N ILE A 246 -6.07 24.96 -9.34
CA ILE A 246 -7.32 24.60 -8.70
C ILE A 246 -6.95 23.95 -7.36
N LEU A 247 -7.35 24.59 -6.27
CA LEU A 247 -7.22 24.01 -4.94
C LEU A 247 -8.54 23.43 -4.44
N GLU A 248 -8.48 22.35 -3.68
CA GLU A 248 -9.65 21.81 -3.00
C GLU A 248 -10.18 22.79 -1.95
N HIS A 249 -11.50 22.92 -1.81
CA HIS A 249 -12.06 23.68 -0.69
C HIS A 249 -11.62 23.06 0.64
N PRO A 250 -11.07 23.85 1.58
CA PRO A 250 -10.50 23.31 2.81
C PRO A 250 -11.57 22.81 3.77
N PHE A 251 -12.77 23.41 3.76
CA PHE A 251 -13.88 23.00 4.62
C PHE A 251 -14.80 22.04 3.86
N SER A 252 -14.67 20.75 4.13
CA SER A 252 -15.46 19.67 3.53
C SER A 252 -15.48 18.43 4.42
N ASP A 253 -16.48 17.56 4.28
CA ASP A 253 -16.59 16.32 5.05
C ASP A 253 -15.36 15.42 4.84
N SER A 254 -14.86 15.40 3.60
CA SER A 254 -13.64 14.69 3.24
C SER A 254 -12.43 15.19 4.03
N ARG A 255 -12.34 16.51 4.25
CA ARG A 255 -11.26 17.07 5.08
C ARG A 255 -11.43 16.69 6.54
N VAL A 256 -12.65 16.67 7.08
CA VAL A 256 -12.90 16.20 8.46
C VAL A 256 -12.38 14.77 8.63
N GLN A 257 -12.72 13.87 7.72
CA GLN A 257 -12.25 12.47 7.75
C GLN A 257 -10.72 12.36 7.68
N LEU A 258 -10.08 13.09 6.77
CA LEU A 258 -8.63 13.07 6.62
C LEU A 258 -7.91 13.65 7.84
N THR A 259 -8.43 14.74 8.41
CA THR A 259 -7.89 15.33 9.64
C THR A 259 -8.03 14.36 10.81
N LEU A 260 -9.19 13.70 10.96
CA LEU A 260 -9.40 12.69 12.00
C LEU A 260 -8.45 11.50 11.84
N GLY A 261 -8.30 10.97 10.62
CA GLY A 261 -7.37 9.88 10.34
C GLY A 261 -5.92 10.21 10.69
N ALA A 262 -5.48 11.44 10.42
CA ALA A 262 -4.15 11.90 10.82
C ALA A 262 -3.96 11.88 12.35
N LEU A 263 -4.96 12.34 13.12
CA LEU A 263 -4.90 12.33 14.59
C LEU A 263 -4.87 10.92 15.18
N LEU A 264 -5.57 9.97 14.55
CA LEU A 264 -5.52 8.57 14.98
C LEU A 264 -4.15 7.93 14.75
N SER A 265 -3.41 8.41 13.74
CA SER A 265 -2.10 7.88 13.36
C SER A 265 -0.92 8.41 14.18
N ASP A 266 -1.02 9.63 14.73
CA ASP A 266 0.00 10.25 15.57
C ASP A 266 -0.67 11.04 16.71
N LYS A 267 -0.51 10.53 17.95
CA LYS A 267 -1.12 11.07 19.17
C LYS A 267 -0.15 11.87 20.04
N SER A 268 1.09 12.07 19.59
CA SER A 268 2.17 12.61 20.42
C SER A 268 1.98 14.09 20.79
N HIS A 269 1.32 14.88 19.93
CA HIS A 269 1.17 16.33 20.10
C HIS A 269 -0.23 16.85 19.70
N LEU A 270 -1.27 16.45 20.46
CA LEU A 270 -2.65 16.87 20.19
C LEU A 270 -3.01 18.20 20.87
N SER A 271 -3.63 19.12 20.11
CA SER A 271 -4.25 20.33 20.66
C SER A 271 -5.43 19.99 21.58
N PRO A 272 -5.87 20.90 22.48
CA PRO A 272 -7.03 20.67 23.34
C PRO A 272 -8.30 20.26 22.58
N ILE A 273 -8.53 20.87 21.41
CA ILE A 273 -9.69 20.56 20.56
C ILE A 273 -9.53 19.20 19.87
N GLN A 274 -8.33 18.85 19.43
CA GLN A 274 -8.07 17.52 18.85
C GLN A 274 -8.27 16.39 19.89
N LYS A 275 -7.88 16.62 21.15
CA LYS A 275 -8.15 15.68 22.25
C LYS A 275 -9.65 15.54 22.50
N ALA A 276 -10.36 16.66 22.65
CA ALA A 276 -11.80 16.66 22.87
C ALA A 276 -12.57 15.98 21.73
N VAL A 277 -12.15 16.17 20.47
CA VAL A 277 -12.76 15.52 19.31
C VAL A 277 -12.51 14.01 19.32
N LEU A 278 -11.31 13.56 19.68
CA LEU A 278 -11.01 12.12 19.79
C LEU A 278 -11.80 11.45 20.93
N GLU A 279 -11.91 12.10 22.09
CA GLU A 279 -12.73 11.62 23.21
C GLU A 279 -14.20 11.50 22.82
N LYS A 280 -14.73 12.52 22.14
CA LYS A 280 -16.10 12.53 21.59
C LYS A 280 -16.33 11.47 20.52
N PHE A 281 -15.39 11.30 19.61
CA PHE A 281 -15.45 10.26 18.59
C PHE A 281 -15.48 8.85 19.20
N GLN A 282 -14.73 8.62 20.29
CA GLN A 282 -14.76 7.35 21.03
C GLN A 282 -16.08 7.11 21.77
N GLN A 283 -16.77 8.18 22.15
CA GLN A 283 -18.05 8.13 22.85
C GLN A 283 -19.26 8.18 21.90
N GLU A 284 -19.01 8.25 20.58
CA GLU A 284 -20.03 8.46 19.53
C GLU A 284 -20.88 9.73 19.75
N ASP A 285 -20.40 10.69 20.56
CA ASP A 285 -21.10 11.94 20.90
C ASP A 285 -20.48 13.13 20.17
N PHE A 286 -21.09 13.54 19.05
CA PHE A 286 -20.66 14.69 18.27
C PHE A 286 -21.33 16.01 18.66
N THR A 287 -22.04 16.08 19.80
CA THR A 287 -22.71 17.33 20.21
C THR A 287 -21.71 18.47 20.35
N GLY A 288 -22.03 19.64 19.78
CA GLY A 288 -21.15 20.81 19.83
C GLY A 288 -19.83 20.67 19.05
N PHE A 289 -19.71 19.72 18.13
CA PHE A 289 -18.58 19.64 17.21
C PHE A 289 -18.61 20.79 16.20
N ASP A 290 -17.59 21.66 16.21
CA ASP A 290 -17.37 22.66 15.16
C ASP A 290 -16.37 22.13 14.12
N PRO A 291 -16.85 21.70 12.93
CA PRO A 291 -15.99 21.16 11.88
C PRO A 291 -15.06 22.22 11.28
N VAL A 292 -15.44 23.50 11.32
CA VAL A 292 -14.63 24.61 10.81
C VAL A 292 -13.46 24.89 11.73
N GLU A 293 -13.69 24.92 13.04
CA GLU A 293 -12.62 25.10 14.03
C GLU A 293 -11.66 23.90 14.01
N PHE A 294 -12.20 22.68 13.95
CA PHE A 294 -11.42 21.45 13.87
C PHE A 294 -10.47 21.43 12.66
N ILE A 295 -11.00 21.72 11.47
CA ILE A 295 -10.17 21.86 10.25
C ILE A 295 -9.21 23.05 10.39
N GLY A 296 -9.70 24.16 10.95
CA GLY A 296 -8.95 25.40 11.12
C GLY A 296 -7.68 25.25 11.96
N GLN A 297 -7.60 24.23 12.81
CA GLN A 297 -6.42 23.91 13.62
C GLN A 297 -5.58 22.76 13.06
N SER A 298 -5.95 22.20 11.91
CA SER A 298 -5.18 21.12 11.28
C SER A 298 -3.89 21.64 10.64
N ASP A 299 -2.83 20.83 10.68
CA ASP A 299 -1.57 21.10 9.97
C ASP A 299 -1.76 21.27 8.47
N HIS A 300 -2.77 20.59 7.90
CA HIS A 300 -3.13 20.78 6.50
C HIS A 300 -3.61 22.21 6.25
N PHE A 301 -4.52 22.73 7.08
CA PHE A 301 -5.07 24.06 6.85
C PHE A 301 -4.04 25.17 7.16
N THR A 302 -3.50 25.19 8.38
CA THR A 302 -2.59 26.26 8.84
C THR A 302 -1.19 26.11 8.25
N GLY A 303 -0.68 24.88 8.24
CA GLY A 303 0.66 24.55 7.78
C GLY A 303 0.79 24.51 6.26
N LYS A 304 -0.30 24.24 5.52
CA LYS A 304 -0.23 24.09 4.05
C LYS A 304 -1.16 25.02 3.28
N PHE A 305 -2.48 24.92 3.49
CA PHE A 305 -3.46 25.61 2.66
C PHE A 305 -3.35 27.14 2.78
N GLN A 306 -3.35 27.69 4.00
CA GLN A 306 -3.25 29.14 4.22
C GLN A 306 -1.93 29.72 3.67
N ARG A 307 -0.81 29.00 3.87
CA ARG A 307 0.49 29.39 3.32
C ARG A 307 0.50 29.41 1.80
N SER A 308 -0.19 28.44 1.18
CA SER A 308 -0.33 28.39 -0.28
C SER A 308 -1.12 29.58 -0.82
N LEU A 309 -2.18 30.02 -0.12
CA LEU A 309 -2.91 31.23 -0.49
C LEU A 309 -2.04 32.48 -0.37
N ALA A 310 -1.30 32.64 0.73
CA ALA A 310 -0.38 33.77 0.89
C ALA A 310 0.71 33.79 -0.19
N GLY A 311 1.27 32.62 -0.50
CA GLY A 311 2.27 32.45 -1.56
C GLY A 311 1.72 32.71 -2.96
N PHE A 312 0.44 32.39 -3.22
CA PHE A 312 -0.28 32.77 -4.43
C PHE A 312 -0.50 34.27 -4.52
N GLU A 313 -0.97 34.93 -3.47
CA GLU A 313 -1.19 36.39 -3.46
C GLU A 313 0.10 37.18 -3.73
N GLU A 314 1.25 36.67 -3.29
CA GLU A 314 2.55 37.23 -3.65
C GLU A 314 2.86 37.08 -5.14
N LEU A 315 2.68 35.87 -5.71
CA LEU A 315 2.90 35.63 -7.13
C LEU A 315 1.95 36.44 -8.00
N GLN A 316 0.68 36.54 -7.61
CA GLN A 316 -0.32 37.31 -8.34
C GLN A 316 0.00 38.81 -8.33
N ARG A 317 0.48 39.37 -7.21
CA ARG A 317 0.98 40.75 -7.18
C ARG A 317 2.18 40.98 -8.09
N GLN A 318 3.05 39.99 -8.25
CA GLN A 318 4.26 40.09 -9.06
C GLN A 318 4.00 39.88 -10.56
N PHE A 319 3.13 38.95 -10.92
CA PHE A 319 2.95 38.46 -12.30
C PHE A 319 1.54 38.72 -12.87
N GLY A 320 0.64 39.30 -12.09
CA GLY A 320 -0.71 39.65 -12.52
C GLY A 320 -1.50 38.45 -13.03
N ASN A 321 -2.10 38.60 -14.21
CA ASN A 321 -2.98 37.60 -14.83
C ASN A 321 -2.24 36.37 -15.39
N LEU A 322 -0.91 36.30 -15.29
CA LEU A 322 -0.16 35.10 -15.65
C LEU A 322 -0.35 33.96 -14.65
N ILE A 323 -0.82 34.23 -13.44
CA ILE A 323 -1.20 33.22 -12.47
C ILE A 323 -2.63 33.44 -12.00
N ASP A 324 -3.45 32.39 -12.06
CA ASP A 324 -4.82 32.41 -11.55
C ASP A 324 -5.09 31.17 -10.68
N LEU A 325 -5.93 31.36 -9.66
CA LEU A 325 -6.26 30.35 -8.68
C LEU A 325 -7.77 30.28 -8.49
N ARG A 326 -8.29 29.05 -8.52
CA ARG A 326 -9.68 28.75 -8.25
C ARG A 326 -9.81 27.74 -7.11
N ILE A 327 -10.92 27.81 -6.39
CA ILE A 327 -11.25 26.88 -5.31
C ILE A 327 -12.38 25.95 -5.77
N ALA A 328 -12.07 24.66 -5.89
CA ALA A 328 -13.00 23.62 -6.25
C ALA A 328 -14.09 23.50 -5.19
N ARG A 329 -15.35 23.47 -5.63
CA ARG A 329 -16.52 23.39 -4.74
C ARG A 329 -16.74 22.00 -4.15
N PHE A 330 -16.17 20.99 -4.80
CA PHE A 330 -16.31 19.58 -4.45
C PHE A 330 -14.93 18.96 -4.20
N PRO A 331 -14.86 17.85 -3.44
CA PRO A 331 -13.61 17.14 -3.24
C PRO A 331 -12.98 16.72 -4.57
N ILE A 332 -11.66 16.87 -4.66
CA ILE A 332 -10.90 16.42 -5.81
C ILE A 332 -10.40 14.98 -5.53
N PRO A 333 -10.42 14.09 -6.53
CA PRO A 333 -10.03 12.68 -6.35
C PRO A 333 -8.52 12.47 -6.46
N ALA A 334 -7.75 13.47 -6.89
CA ALA A 334 -6.31 13.34 -7.15
C ALA A 334 -5.59 14.70 -7.13
N THR A 335 -4.29 14.70 -6.82
CA THR A 335 -3.37 15.77 -7.22
C THR A 335 -2.98 15.53 -8.67
N ILE A 336 -3.11 16.54 -9.53
CA ILE A 336 -2.76 16.44 -10.96
C ILE A 336 -1.91 17.64 -11.37
N LEU A 337 -0.73 17.39 -11.94
CA LEU A 337 0.11 18.41 -12.58
C LEU A 337 0.14 18.15 -14.09
N LEU A 338 -0.15 19.17 -14.90
CA LEU A 338 -0.17 19.07 -16.36
C LEU A 338 0.68 20.18 -16.98
N THR A 339 1.49 19.78 -17.94
CA THR A 339 2.22 20.64 -18.90
C THR A 339 1.90 20.14 -20.30
N GLU A 340 2.33 20.83 -21.35
CA GLU A 340 2.13 20.34 -22.72
C GLU A 340 2.88 19.03 -23.04
N GLY A 341 3.96 18.72 -22.33
CA GLY A 341 4.79 17.53 -22.62
C GLY A 341 4.58 16.36 -21.68
N THR A 342 4.09 16.60 -20.46
CA THR A 342 4.01 15.57 -19.42
C THR A 342 2.92 15.91 -18.42
N GLY A 343 2.25 14.87 -17.92
CA GLY A 343 1.36 14.95 -16.79
C GLY A 343 1.76 14.01 -15.65
N PHE A 344 1.37 14.38 -14.44
CA PHE A 344 1.51 13.58 -13.24
C PHE A 344 0.16 13.50 -12.51
N CYS A 345 -0.19 12.33 -12.00
CA CYS A 345 -1.44 12.09 -11.27
C CYS A 345 -1.21 11.23 -10.02
N GLU A 346 -1.54 11.77 -8.85
CA GLU A 346 -1.52 11.10 -7.55
C GLU A 346 -2.97 10.96 -7.05
N PRO A 347 -3.60 9.78 -7.22
CA PRO A 347 -4.96 9.56 -6.75
C PRO A 347 -5.03 9.53 -5.23
N TYR A 348 -6.03 10.20 -4.66
CA TYR A 348 -6.38 10.09 -3.26
C TYR A 348 -7.16 8.79 -3.05
N MET A 349 -6.44 7.71 -2.82
CA MET A 349 -6.99 6.41 -2.49
C MET A 349 -7.64 6.46 -1.10
N ARG A 350 -8.97 6.60 -1.06
CA ARG A 350 -9.77 6.50 0.16
C ARG A 350 -10.14 5.04 0.37
N ALA A 351 -9.25 4.26 0.98
CA ALA A 351 -9.64 2.95 1.48
C ALA A 351 -10.57 3.15 2.68
N GLU A 352 -11.74 2.52 2.67
CA GLU A 352 -12.50 2.27 3.89
C GLU A 352 -11.59 1.47 4.82
N ALA A 353 -11.36 1.98 6.03
CA ALA A 353 -10.57 1.32 7.05
C ALA A 353 -11.28 0.04 7.51
N ARG A 354 -11.04 -1.07 6.81
CA ARG A 354 -11.35 -2.43 7.27
C ARG A 354 -10.13 -3.31 7.44
N THR A 355 -8.95 -2.85 7.00
CA THR A 355 -7.66 -3.48 7.30
C THR A 355 -6.61 -2.39 7.44
N ASP A 356 -5.66 -2.58 8.35
CA ASP A 356 -4.55 -1.63 8.64
C ASP A 356 -3.53 -1.53 7.47
N ASN A 357 -3.92 -1.94 6.27
CA ASN A 357 -3.16 -1.75 5.05
C ASN A 357 -3.33 -0.31 4.59
N ARG A 358 -2.50 0.57 5.16
CA ARG A 358 -2.21 1.90 4.63
C ARG A 358 -1.88 1.75 3.14
N MET A 359 -2.84 2.01 2.26
CA MET A 359 -2.52 2.06 0.83
C MET A 359 -1.46 3.14 0.62
N THR A 360 -0.31 2.69 0.14
CA THR A 360 0.86 3.50 -0.17
C THR A 360 0.48 4.44 -1.31
N THR A 361 0.37 5.73 -0.98
CA THR A 361 0.24 6.83 -1.94
C THR A 361 1.21 6.60 -3.10
N PHE A 362 0.67 6.49 -4.31
CA PHE A 362 1.46 6.34 -5.52
C PHE A 362 1.16 7.44 -6.51
N GLU A 363 2.10 7.69 -7.41
CA GLU A 363 1.95 8.72 -8.43
C GLU A 363 2.36 8.19 -9.80
N ILE A 364 1.58 8.53 -10.83
CA ILE A 364 1.77 8.07 -12.20
C ILE A 364 2.24 9.24 -13.07
N GLU A 365 3.25 9.00 -13.91
CA GLU A 365 3.68 9.90 -14.99
C GLU A 365 3.18 9.38 -16.34
N PHE A 366 2.75 10.32 -17.20
CA PHE A 366 2.27 10.03 -18.55
C PHE A 366 2.65 11.16 -19.51
N PRO A 367 2.86 10.85 -20.80
CA PRO A 367 3.27 11.84 -21.77
C PRO A 367 2.10 12.74 -22.20
N GLY A 368 2.41 13.91 -22.74
CA GLY A 368 1.42 14.93 -23.13
C GLY A 368 0.50 14.53 -24.28
N ASP A 369 0.88 13.52 -25.06
CA ASP A 369 0.11 12.96 -26.17
C ASP A 369 -0.72 11.71 -25.78
N HIS A 370 -0.71 11.33 -24.50
CA HIS A 370 -1.48 10.19 -24.00
C HIS A 370 -2.98 10.55 -23.80
N ASP A 371 -3.89 9.62 -24.09
CA ASP A 371 -5.35 9.82 -23.92
C ASP A 371 -5.76 10.22 -22.48
N PHE A 372 -5.03 9.67 -21.51
CA PHE A 372 -5.19 10.06 -20.10
C PHE A 372 -4.83 11.52 -19.84
N HIS A 373 -3.83 12.09 -20.54
CA HIS A 373 -3.52 13.51 -20.44
C HIS A 373 -4.68 14.38 -20.92
N LEU A 374 -5.26 14.04 -22.07
CA LEU A 374 -6.46 14.71 -22.59
C LEU A 374 -7.63 14.63 -21.60
N THR A 375 -7.82 13.47 -20.97
CA THR A 375 -8.84 13.27 -19.94
C THR A 375 -8.60 14.17 -18.73
N CYS A 376 -7.36 14.24 -18.22
CA CYS A 376 -6.97 15.13 -17.13
C CYS A 376 -7.15 16.62 -17.51
N MET A 377 -6.83 17.01 -18.75
CA MET A 377 -7.05 18.38 -19.23
C MET A 377 -8.54 18.73 -19.36
N ASN A 378 -9.37 17.79 -19.82
CA ASN A 378 -10.83 17.97 -19.85
C ASN A 378 -11.40 18.11 -18.44
N TYR A 379 -10.92 17.29 -17.51
CA TYR A 379 -11.29 17.37 -16.10
C TYR A 379 -10.86 18.70 -15.47
N PHE A 380 -9.63 19.14 -15.73
CA PHE A 380 -9.15 20.46 -15.36
C PHE A 380 -10.05 21.56 -15.90
N GLY A 381 -10.40 21.52 -17.19
CA GLY A 381 -11.29 22.50 -17.82
C GLY A 381 -12.70 22.53 -17.20
N PHE A 382 -13.26 21.37 -16.86
CA PHE A 382 -14.54 21.27 -16.15
C PHE A 382 -14.45 21.90 -14.76
N LEU A 383 -13.45 21.53 -13.96
CA LEU A 383 -13.24 22.10 -12.64
C LEU A 383 -12.98 23.60 -12.74
N TRP A 384 -12.18 24.05 -13.71
CA TRP A 384 -11.88 25.46 -13.91
C TRP A 384 -13.16 26.27 -14.05
N LYS A 385 -14.08 25.84 -14.94
CA LYS A 385 -15.36 26.52 -15.19
C LYS A 385 -16.31 26.51 -13.99
N THR A 386 -16.27 25.49 -13.14
CA THR A 386 -17.24 25.29 -12.05
C THR A 386 -16.74 25.73 -10.67
N SER A 387 -15.43 25.92 -10.53
CA SER A 387 -14.76 26.38 -9.31
C SER A 387 -14.96 27.88 -9.08
N LEU A 388 -14.86 28.29 -7.82
CA LEU A 388 -14.90 29.70 -7.44
C LEU A 388 -13.58 30.36 -7.86
N SER A 389 -13.64 31.54 -8.47
CA SER A 389 -12.46 32.40 -8.54
C SER A 389 -11.96 32.72 -7.13
N TYR A 390 -10.68 33.07 -7.00
CA TYR A 390 -10.12 33.42 -5.70
C TYR A 390 -10.87 34.58 -5.02
N THR A 391 -11.29 35.58 -5.79
CA THR A 391 -12.07 36.72 -5.30
C THR A 391 -13.45 36.28 -4.76
N GLU A 392 -14.18 35.44 -5.51
CA GLU A 392 -15.47 34.89 -5.06
C GLU A 392 -15.32 34.01 -3.82
N TYR A 393 -14.25 33.21 -3.76
CA TYR A 393 -13.95 32.41 -2.57
C TYR A 393 -13.77 33.31 -1.34
N LYS A 394 -12.95 34.36 -1.43
CA LYS A 394 -12.77 35.31 -0.31
C LYS A 394 -14.08 35.98 0.09
N ALA A 395 -14.88 36.40 -0.88
CA ALA A 395 -16.16 37.06 -0.62
C ALA A 395 -17.21 36.13 0.02
N THR A 396 -17.13 34.83 -0.22
CA THR A 396 -18.13 33.84 0.25
C THR A 396 -17.64 32.94 1.39
N LEU A 397 -16.41 33.14 1.87
CA LEU A 397 -15.75 32.24 2.83
C LEU A 397 -16.54 32.06 4.12
N GLU A 398 -16.89 33.16 4.80
CA GLU A 398 -17.57 33.09 6.09
C GLU A 398 -18.98 32.50 5.97
N PHE A 399 -19.72 32.88 4.92
CA PHE A 399 -21.02 32.26 4.60
C PHE A 399 -20.91 30.74 4.40
N ARG A 400 -19.85 30.28 3.72
CA ARG A 400 -19.62 28.84 3.47
C ARG A 400 -19.19 28.10 4.72
N LYS A 401 -18.34 28.70 5.56
CA LYS A 401 -17.99 28.14 6.88
C LYS A 401 -19.25 27.94 7.71
N GLU A 402 -20.12 28.94 7.76
CA GLU A 402 -21.36 28.85 8.52
C GLU A 402 -22.30 27.77 7.98
N LYS A 403 -22.49 27.73 6.65
CA LYS A 403 -23.26 26.66 6.01
C LYS A 403 -22.67 25.26 6.30
N PHE A 404 -21.34 25.15 6.39
CA PHE A 404 -20.66 23.90 6.71
C PHE A 404 -20.80 23.52 8.19
N ARG A 405 -20.81 24.47 9.13
CA ARG A 405 -21.16 24.17 10.53
C ARG A 405 -22.57 23.60 10.64
N GLN A 406 -23.52 24.18 9.92
CA GLN A 406 -24.93 23.76 9.95
C GLN A 406 -25.15 22.32 9.49
N THR A 407 -24.27 21.73 8.67
CA THR A 407 -24.39 20.30 8.32
C THR A 407 -24.01 19.35 9.45
N TYR A 408 -23.32 19.86 10.49
CA TYR A 408 -22.87 19.11 11.67
C TYR A 408 -23.64 19.46 12.95
N VAL A 409 -24.48 20.50 12.89
CA VAL A 409 -25.52 20.72 13.89
C VAL A 409 -26.61 19.68 13.62
N GLN A 410 -26.50 18.48 14.19
CA GLN A 410 -27.60 17.51 14.12
C GLN A 410 -28.89 18.18 14.61
N THR A 411 -29.91 18.05 13.78
CA THR A 411 -31.33 18.22 14.07
C THR A 411 -31.66 17.65 15.45
N GLN A 412 -31.83 18.54 16.44
CA GLN A 412 -32.59 18.19 17.63
C GLN A 412 -34.03 17.87 17.19
N THR A 413 -34.53 16.74 17.69
CA THR A 413 -35.93 16.27 17.69
C THR A 413 -36.40 15.47 16.47
N ASN A 414 -36.40 14.15 16.63
CA ASN A 414 -37.60 13.37 16.33
C ASN A 414 -38.68 13.74 17.38
N PRO A 415 -39.98 13.88 17.02
CA PRO A 415 -41.06 14.19 17.97
C PRO A 415 -41.17 13.20 19.15
N ASP A 416 -40.49 12.06 19.05
CA ASP A 416 -40.57 10.87 19.87
C ASP A 416 -39.26 10.54 20.64
N GLY A 417 -38.24 11.40 20.58
CA GLY A 417 -37.17 11.42 21.58
C GLY A 417 -36.16 10.25 21.59
N SER A 418 -36.03 9.49 20.52
CA SER A 418 -34.96 8.49 20.38
C SER A 418 -33.74 9.03 19.61
N ALA A 419 -32.54 8.67 20.06
CA ALA A 419 -31.26 8.99 19.42
C ALA A 419 -30.84 7.86 18.46
N THR A 420 -30.30 8.21 17.30
CA THR A 420 -29.59 7.31 16.38
C THR A 420 -28.09 7.45 16.51
#